data_AF-A0A101WIZ9-F1
#
_entry.id   AF-A0A101WIZ9-F1
#
_cell.length_a   1.000
_cell.length_b   1.000
_cell.length_c   1.000
_cell.angle_alpha   90.00
_cell.angle_beta   90.00
_cell.angle_gamma   90.00
#
_symmetry.space_group_name_H-M   'P 1'
#
loop_
_entity.id
_entity.type
_entity.pdbx_description
1 polymer ?
#
loop_
_entity_poly.entity_id
_entity_poly.type
_entity_poly.pdbx_seq_one_letter_code
_entity_poly.pdbx_strand_id
1 'polypeptide(L)'
;MAHLAPRKSYGVVQMKKKAILTIPKEVRMALRLSDEGEVFELIIEDGKIILEPKALIPKDQEWYWTEEWQAGEREADEDIKAGRVSPSFDNATDLIKHLRSVESNGD
;
A
#
# COMPACT_ATOMS: atom_id res chain seq x y z
N MET A 1 -3.34 17.84 -3.14
CA MET A 1 -3.16 18.19 -4.56
C MET A 1 -2.40 17.05 -5.23
N ALA A 2 -3.09 16.05 -5.78
CA ALA A 2 -2.42 14.93 -6.46
C ALA A 2 -1.77 15.45 -7.74
N HIS A 3 -0.45 15.38 -7.82
CA HIS A 3 0.30 15.76 -9.02
C HIS A 3 0.04 14.69 -10.09
N LEU A 4 -0.94 14.91 -10.97
CA LEU A 4 -1.17 14.05 -12.12
C LEU A 4 0.03 14.18 -13.07
N ALA A 5 0.76 13.09 -13.29
CA ALA A 5 1.80 13.04 -14.29
C ALA A 5 1.24 13.45 -15.67
N PRO A 6 2.05 14.12 -16.52
CA PRO A 6 1.58 14.60 -17.82
C PRO A 6 1.06 13.45 -18.69
N ARG A 7 -0.03 13.72 -19.44
CA ARG A 7 -0.67 12.73 -20.32
C ARG A 7 0.33 12.20 -21.34
N LYS A 8 0.66 10.91 -21.22
CA LYS A 8 1.48 10.18 -22.19
C LYS A 8 0.62 9.23 -23.01
N SER A 9 0.75 9.27 -24.33
CA SER A 9 0.12 8.29 -25.23
C SER A 9 1.01 7.06 -25.34
N TYR A 10 0.41 5.87 -25.27
CA TYR A 10 1.09 4.57 -25.46
C TYR A 10 0.67 3.89 -26.78
N GLY A 11 0.02 4.63 -27.68
CA GLY A 11 -0.48 4.13 -28.97
C GLY A 11 -1.98 3.87 -28.97
N VAL A 12 -2.48 3.34 -30.09
CA VAL A 12 -3.90 3.00 -30.29
C VAL A 12 -4.07 1.51 -30.08
N VAL A 13 -5.06 1.13 -29.27
CA VAL A 13 -5.46 -0.26 -29.08
C VAL A 13 -6.81 -0.52 -29.74
N GLN A 14 -7.02 -1.74 -30.22
CA GLN A 14 -8.27 -2.17 -30.82
C GLN A 14 -8.91 -3.26 -29.97
N MET A 15 -10.17 -3.06 -29.62
CA MET A 15 -10.99 -4.07 -28.96
C MET A 15 -11.12 -5.31 -29.86
N LYS A 16 -10.87 -6.48 -29.28
CA LYS A 16 -10.98 -7.77 -29.97
C LYS A 16 -12.40 -8.32 -29.81
N LYS A 17 -12.62 -9.54 -30.31
CA LYS A 17 -13.88 -10.27 -30.12
C LYS A 17 -14.21 -10.36 -28.62
N LYS A 18 -15.50 -10.44 -28.29
CA LYS A 18 -16.02 -10.51 -26.90
C LYS A 18 -15.63 -9.30 -26.03
N ALA A 19 -15.46 -8.12 -26.65
CA ALA A 19 -15.14 -6.87 -25.95
C ALA A 19 -13.83 -6.91 -25.13
N ILE A 20 -12.85 -7.71 -25.56
CA ILE A 20 -11.56 -7.82 -24.87
C ILE A 20 -10.64 -6.68 -25.32
N LEU A 21 -10.12 -5.91 -24.36
CA LEU A 21 -9.05 -4.95 -24.56
C LEU A 21 -7.74 -5.52 -23.99
N THR A 22 -6.67 -5.52 -24.78
CA THR A 22 -5.35 -5.95 -24.32
C THR A 22 -4.54 -4.73 -23.91
N ILE A 23 -4.09 -4.68 -22.65
CA ILE A 23 -3.18 -3.64 -22.16
C ILE A 23 -1.77 -3.92 -22.73
N PRO A 24 -1.17 -3.02 -23.53
CA PRO A 24 0.16 -3.23 -24.10
C PRO A 24 1.24 -3.40 -23.03
N LYS A 25 2.33 -4.10 -23.37
CA LYS A 25 3.43 -4.40 -22.46
C LYS A 25 4.04 -3.12 -21.87
N GLU A 26 4.18 -2.08 -22.68
CA GLU A 26 4.74 -0.78 -22.31
C GLU A 26 3.90 -0.09 -21.22
N VAL A 27 2.57 -0.23 -21.29
CA VAL A 27 1.64 0.29 -20.27
C VAL A 27 1.77 -0.53 -18.99
N ARG A 28 1.79 -1.87 -19.10
CA ARG A 28 1.97 -2.75 -17.93
C ARG A 28 3.26 -2.44 -17.18
N MET A 29 4.38 -2.30 -17.90
CA MET A 29 5.66 -1.93 -17.30
C MET A 29 5.65 -0.55 -16.66
N ALA A 30 5.02 0.44 -17.30
CA ALA A 30 4.95 1.80 -16.77
C ALA A 30 4.13 1.89 -15.47
N LEU A 31 3.07 1.08 -15.36
CA LEU A 31 2.20 1.00 -14.19
C LEU A 31 2.57 -0.13 -13.21
N ARG A 32 3.65 -0.88 -13.51
CA ARG A 32 4.11 -2.05 -12.73
C ARG A 32 3.02 -3.11 -12.51
N LEU A 33 2.18 -3.29 -13.52
CA LEU A 33 1.11 -4.28 -13.53
C LEU A 33 1.68 -5.68 -13.79
N SER A 34 1.13 -6.65 -13.07
CA SER A 34 1.35 -8.08 -13.32
C SER A 34 0.74 -8.50 -14.66
N ASP A 35 1.20 -9.64 -15.21
CA ASP A 35 0.62 -10.17 -16.45
C ASP A 35 -0.79 -10.77 -16.24
N GLU A 36 -1.14 -11.15 -15.01
CA GLU A 36 -2.43 -11.74 -14.63
C GLU A 36 -2.88 -11.25 -13.24
N GLY A 37 -4.18 -11.34 -12.96
CA GLY A 37 -4.74 -11.08 -11.62
C GLY A 37 -4.95 -9.61 -11.23
N GLU A 38 -4.48 -8.67 -12.06
CA GLU A 38 -4.72 -7.23 -11.86
C GLU A 38 -6.21 -6.89 -11.92
N VAL A 39 -6.67 -6.10 -10.97
CA VAL A 39 -8.05 -5.62 -10.89
C VAL A 39 -8.07 -4.13 -11.16
N PHE A 40 -9.08 -3.68 -11.90
CA PHE A 40 -9.25 -2.28 -12.25
C PHE A 40 -10.65 -1.81 -11.86
N GLU A 41 -10.74 -0.61 -11.31
CA GLU A 41 -11.99 0.13 -11.28
C GLU A 41 -12.23 0.75 -12.66
N LEU A 42 -13.44 0.55 -13.18
CA LEU A 42 -13.88 1.09 -14.47
C LEU A 42 -14.68 2.38 -14.23
N ILE A 43 -14.11 3.53 -14.56
CA ILE A 43 -14.70 4.84 -14.30
C ILE A 43 -15.04 5.52 -15.62
N ILE A 44 -16.19 6.20 -15.67
CA ILE A 44 -16.58 7.09 -16.77
C ILE A 44 -16.52 8.53 -16.26
N GLU A 45 -15.63 9.33 -16.81
CA GLU A 45 -15.45 10.74 -16.45
C GLU A 45 -15.15 11.56 -17.71
N ASP A 46 -15.86 12.68 -17.91
CA ASP A 46 -15.68 13.59 -19.06
C ASP A 46 -15.66 12.89 -20.43
N GLY A 47 -16.51 11.88 -20.62
CA GLY A 47 -16.59 11.09 -21.85
C GLY A 47 -15.39 10.16 -22.10
N LYS A 48 -14.54 9.95 -21.08
CA LYS A 48 -13.40 9.03 -21.12
C LYS A 48 -13.70 7.80 -20.27
N ILE A 49 -13.11 6.68 -20.67
CA ILE A 49 -12.99 5.49 -19.82
C ILE A 49 -11.65 5.60 -19.10
N ILE A 50 -11.68 5.56 -17.78
CA ILE A 50 -10.50 5.51 -16.91
C ILE A 50 -10.46 4.11 -16.30
N LEU A 51 -9.28 3.48 -16.40
CA LEU A 51 -8.97 2.21 -15.75
C LEU A 51 -8.00 2.51 -14.62
N GLU A 52 -8.48 2.42 -13.37
CA GLU A 52 -7.65 2.65 -12.20
C GLU A 52 -7.27 1.29 -11.56
N PRO A 53 -5.99 0.91 -11.51
CA PRO A 53 -5.56 -0.32 -10.84
C PRO A 53 -5.96 -0.30 -9.36
N LYS A 54 -6.50 -1.40 -8.85
CA LYS A 54 -6.83 -1.59 -7.44
C LYS A 54 -6.14 -2.85 -6.92
N ALA A 55 -5.64 -2.75 -5.68
CA ALA A 55 -5.25 -3.93 -4.93
C ALA A 55 -6.50 -4.57 -4.33
N LEU A 56 -6.69 -5.88 -4.56
CA LEU A 56 -7.65 -6.65 -3.78
C LEU A 56 -7.04 -6.95 -2.43
N ILE A 57 -7.49 -6.25 -1.40
CA ILE A 57 -7.13 -6.56 -0.02
C ILE A 57 -8.17 -7.55 0.50
N PRO A 58 -7.77 -8.75 0.99
CA PRO A 58 -8.67 -9.64 1.70
C PRO A 58 -9.38 -8.87 2.81
N LYS A 59 -10.71 -9.02 2.92
CA LYS A 59 -11.53 -8.23 3.84
C LYS A 59 -11.10 -8.38 5.31
N ASP A 60 -10.55 -9.53 5.68
CA ASP A 60 -9.99 -9.83 6.99
C ASP A 60 -8.62 -9.16 7.27
N GLN A 61 -7.98 -8.59 6.25
CA GLN A 61 -6.72 -7.84 6.33
C GLN A 61 -6.88 -6.34 6.00
N GLU A 62 -8.12 -5.89 5.75
CA GLU A 62 -8.42 -4.49 5.43
C GLU A 62 -8.00 -3.54 6.57
N TRP A 63 -8.09 -3.99 7.82
CA TRP A 63 -7.71 -3.22 9.01
C TRP A 63 -6.24 -2.75 8.98
N TYR A 64 -5.32 -3.54 8.40
CA TYR A 64 -3.90 -3.20 8.30
C TYR A 64 -3.66 -1.95 7.43
N TRP A 65 -4.57 -1.67 6.49
CA TRP A 65 -4.48 -0.56 5.54
C TRP A 65 -5.26 0.67 5.98
N THR A 66 -5.84 0.67 7.19
CA THR A 66 -6.47 1.86 7.75
C THR A 66 -5.43 2.97 8.00
N GLU A 67 -5.83 4.23 7.86
CA GLU A 67 -4.92 5.37 8.06
C GLU A 67 -4.29 5.38 9.46
N GLU A 68 -5.07 5.00 10.48
CA GLU A 68 -4.63 4.87 11.86
C GLU A 68 -3.52 3.82 11.99
N TRP A 69 -3.74 2.61 11.45
CA TRP A 69 -2.74 1.55 11.53
C TRP A 69 -1.46 1.94 10.79
N GLN A 70 -1.58 2.49 9.58
CA GLN A 70 -0.43 2.95 8.80
C GLN A 70 0.32 4.12 9.47
N ALA A 71 -0.37 4.94 10.27
CA ALA A 71 0.29 5.97 11.07
C ALA A 71 1.13 5.35 12.19
N GLY A 72 0.59 4.37 12.91
CA GLY A 72 1.33 3.62 13.93
C GLY A 72 2.54 2.88 13.36
N GLU A 73 2.42 2.26 12.18
CA GLU A 73 3.55 1.62 11.50
C GLU A 73 4.66 2.62 11.15
N ARG A 74 4.30 3.83 10.68
CA ARG A 74 5.30 4.88 10.41
C ARG A 74 6.01 5.35 11.68
N GLU A 75 5.26 5.55 12.76
CA GLU A 75 5.82 5.93 14.07
C GLU A 75 6.79 4.85 14.58
N ALA A 76 6.37 3.58 14.54
CA ALA A 76 7.21 2.45 14.93
C ALA A 76 8.50 2.36 14.09
N ASP A 77 8.40 2.54 12.77
CA ASP A 77 9.55 2.58 11.87
C ASP A 77 10.51 3.73 12.20
N GLU A 78 9.98 4.90 12.57
CA GLU A 78 10.77 6.05 13.00
C GLU A 78 11.45 5.80 14.34
N ASP A 79 10.76 5.18 15.31
CA ASP A 79 11.31 4.78 16.59
C ASP A 79 12.46 3.78 16.43
N ILE A 80 12.27 2.77 15.58
CA ILE A 80 13.31 1.78 15.25
C ILE A 80 14.53 2.47 14.63
N LYS A 81 14.32 3.34 13.63
CA LYS A 81 15.42 4.09 12.97
C LYS A 81 16.16 5.02 13.94
N ALA A 82 15.43 5.62 14.87
CA ALA A 82 15.98 6.50 15.89
C ALA A 82 16.58 5.75 17.09
N GLY A 83 16.48 4.42 17.13
CA GLY A 83 16.94 3.60 18.24
C GLY A 83 16.11 3.79 19.52
N ARG A 84 14.89 4.33 19.43
CA ARG A 84 13.92 4.46 20.52
C ARG A 84 13.22 3.12 20.79
N VAL A 85 14.01 2.08 20.96
CA VAL A 85 13.54 0.70 21.20
C VAL A 85 14.11 0.19 22.52
N SER A 86 13.34 -0.64 23.22
CA SER A 86 13.87 -1.36 24.37
C SER A 86 15.00 -2.30 23.94
N PRO A 87 15.91 -2.69 24.84
CA PRO A 87 16.80 -3.81 24.57
C PRO A 87 16.00 -5.10 24.32
N SER A 88 16.62 -6.08 23.67
CA SER A 88 16.08 -7.44 23.59
C SER A 88 16.15 -8.12 24.95
N PHE A 89 15.17 -8.96 25.27
CA PHE A 89 15.11 -9.74 26.51
C PHE A 89 15.10 -11.23 26.20
N ASP A 90 15.87 -12.01 26.94
CA ASP A 90 15.98 -13.46 26.72
C ASP A 90 14.82 -14.25 27.36
N ASN A 91 14.10 -13.65 28.30
CA ASN A 91 12.97 -14.28 28.98
C ASN A 91 11.91 -13.25 29.41
N ALA A 92 10.68 -13.73 29.63
CA ALA A 92 9.54 -12.89 29.98
C ALA A 92 9.70 -12.19 31.35
N THR A 93 10.43 -12.79 32.29
CA THR A 93 10.66 -12.21 33.62
C THR A 93 11.45 -10.91 33.52
N ASP A 94 12.50 -10.90 32.71
CA ASP A 94 13.33 -9.72 32.48
C ASP A 94 12.56 -8.61 31.75
N LEU A 95 11.75 -8.96 30.75
CA LEU A 95 10.83 -8.02 30.09
C LEU A 95 9.85 -7.38 31.07
N ILE A 96 9.17 -8.18 31.91
CA ILE A 96 8.20 -7.68 32.90
C ILE A 96 8.88 -6.75 33.90
N LYS A 97 10.10 -7.08 34.34
CA LYS A 97 10.88 -6.23 35.24
C LYS A 97 11.21 -4.89 34.59
N HIS A 98 11.58 -4.89 33.31
CA HIS A 98 11.82 -3.67 32.55
C HIS A 98 10.55 -2.81 32.41
N LEU A 99 9.42 -3.39 32.01
CA LEU A 99 8.14 -2.69 31.88
C LEU A 99 7.72 -2.00 33.19
N ARG A 100 7.83 -2.69 34.32
CA ARG A 100 7.54 -2.09 35.63
C ARG A 100 8.50 -0.97 36.00
N SER A 101 9.76 -1.05 35.55
CA SER A 101 10.76 -0.02 35.83
C SER A 101 10.55 1.26 35.02
N VAL A 102 9.98 1.16 33.82
CA VAL A 102 9.64 2.34 33.00
C VAL A 102 8.35 3.00 33.48
N GLU A 103 7.36 2.23 33.98
CA GLU A 103 6.14 2.79 34.61
C GLU A 103 6.43 3.62 35.87
N SER A 104 7.45 3.26 36.65
CA SER A 104 7.81 3.97 37.90
C SER A 104 8.65 5.24 37.69
N ASN A 105 9.20 5.46 36.48
CA ASN A 105 10.08 6.59 36.16
C ASN A 105 9.39 7.68 35.31
N GLY A 106 8.11 7.52 35.00
CA GLY A 106 7.30 8.51 34.29
C GLY A 106 6.38 9.29 35.24
N ASP A 107 6.94 10.27 35.94
CA ASP A 107 6.25 11.44 36.53
C ASP A 107 7.05 12.71 36.15
#